data_AF-V5RG26-F1
#
_entry.id   AF-V5RG26-F1
#
_cell.length_a   1.000
_cell.length_b   1.000
_cell.length_c   1.000
_cell.angle_alpha   90.00
_cell.angle_beta   90.00
_cell.angle_gamma   90.00
#
_symmetry.space_group_name_H-M   'P 1'
#
loop_
_entity.id
_entity.type
_entity.pdbx_description
1 polymer ?
#
loop_
_entity_poly.entity_id
_entity_poly.type
_entity_poly.pdbx_seq_one_letter_code
_entity_poly.pdbx_strand_id
1 'polypeptide(L)' 'MSWQTYVDDHLMCDVEGNRLTAAAILGQDGSVWAQSANFPQ' A
#
# COMPACT_ATOMS: atom_id res chain seq x y z
N MET A 1 2.73 11.53 -9.94
CA MET A 1 2.17 10.63 -8.90
C MET A 1 2.81 9.27 -9.08
N SER A 2 3.46 8.72 -8.06
CA SER A 2 4.05 7.38 -8.08
C SER A 2 3.09 6.37 -7.44
N TRP A 3 3.23 5.08 -7.74
CA TRP A 3 2.47 4.02 -7.07
C TRP A 3 2.73 3.98 -5.56
N GLN A 4 3.92 4.38 -5.11
CA GLN A 4 4.25 4.47 -3.68
C GLN A 4 3.40 5.52 -2.97
N THR A 5 3.26 6.72 -3.55
CA THR A 5 2.37 7.76 -3.01
C THR A 5 0.93 7.25 -2.92
N TYR A 6 0.49 6.42 -3.86
CA TYR A 6 -0.85 5.83 -3.79
C TYR A 6 -1.00 4.88 -2.59
N VAL A 7 -0.01 4.03 -2.33
CA VAL A 7 -0.02 3.16 -1.15
C VAL A 7 0.00 3.99 0.13
N ASP A 8 0.88 4.97 0.23
CA ASP A 8 1.09 5.73 1.47
C ASP A 8 -0.09 6.64 1.80
N ASP A 9 -0.62 7.36 0.80
CA ASP A 9 -1.62 8.41 1.01
C ASP A 9 -3.06 7.91 0.86
N HIS A 10 -3.31 6.87 0.04
CA HIS A 10 -4.68 6.42 -0.26
C HIS A 10 -5.02 5.06 0.36
N LEU A 11 -4.08 4.12 0.41
CA LEU A 11 -4.34 2.80 1.02
C LEU A 11 -4.04 2.81 2.51
N MET A 12 -2.92 3.42 2.90
CA MET A 12 -2.49 3.52 4.28
C MET A 12 -3.02 4.79 4.94
N CYS A 13 -4.15 5.36 4.53
CA CYS A 13 -4.72 6.51 5.22
C CYS A 13 -5.36 6.10 6.55
N ASP A 14 -5.61 7.09 7.42
CA ASP A 14 -6.46 6.90 8.58
C ASP A 14 -7.93 6.86 8.14
N VAL A 15 -8.66 5.85 8.63
CA VAL A 15 -10.08 5.65 8.40
C VAL A 15 -10.76 5.56 9.77
N GLU A 16 -11.27 6.69 10.23
CA GLU A 16 -12.00 6.80 11.49
C GLU A 16 -11.16 6.31 12.70
N GLY A 17 -9.87 6.68 12.74
CA GLY A 17 -8.93 6.29 13.79
C GLY A 17 -8.32 4.90 13.62
N ASN A 18 -8.64 4.20 12.53
CA ASN A 18 -8.07 2.91 12.18
C ASN A 18 -7.18 3.02 10.94
N ARG A 19 -6.14 2.20 10.86
CA ARG A 19 -5.25 2.13 9.70
C ARG A 19 -5.01 0.67 9.32
N LEU A 20 -4.89 0.39 8.03
CA LEU A 20 -4.49 -0.93 7.57
C LEU A 20 -3.13 -1.32 8.18
N THR A 21 -2.98 -2.57 8.59
CA THR A 21 -1.70 -3.09 9.08
C THR A 21 -0.64 -3.11 7.97
N ALA A 22 -1.06 -3.44 6.75
CA ALA A 22 -0.23 -3.45 5.55
C ALA A 22 -1.09 -3.31 4.28
N ALA A 23 -0.50 -2.81 3.20
CA ALA A 23 -1.11 -2.71 1.87
C ALA A 23 -0.04 -2.80 0.75
N ALA A 24 -0.43 -3.26 -0.44
CA ALA A 24 0.43 -3.28 -1.62
C ALA A 24 -0.38 -3.17 -2.91
N ILE A 25 0.29 -2.73 -3.98
CA ILE A 25 -0.21 -2.73 -5.35
C ILE A 25 0.65 -3.72 -6.14
N LEU A 26 0.01 -4.78 -6.63
CA LEU A 26 0.63 -5.84 -7.40
C LEU A 26 0.15 -5.78 -8.85
N GLY A 27 1.07 -5.92 -9.78
CA GLY A 27 0.73 -6.24 -11.16
C GLY A 27 0.10 -7.63 -11.22
N GLN A 28 -0.77 -7.85 -12.22
CA GLN A 28 -1.40 -9.17 -12.43
C GLN A 28 -0.39 -10.26 -12.81
N ASP A 29 0.82 -9.86 -13.20
CA ASP A 29 2.00 -10.70 -13.41
C ASP A 29 2.70 -11.11 -12.11
N GLY A 30 2.26 -10.59 -10.95
CA GLY A 30 2.85 -10.82 -9.64
C GLY A 30 3.94 -9.83 -9.25
N SER A 31 4.28 -8.87 -10.12
CA SER A 31 5.29 -7.85 -9.84
C SER A 31 4.81 -6.86 -8.78
N VAL A 32 5.66 -6.53 -7.80
CA VAL A 32 5.34 -5.50 -6.79
C VAL A 32 5.56 -4.12 -7.40
N TRP A 33 4.49 -3.32 -7.53
CA TRP A 33 4.58 -1.93 -8.01
C TRP A 33 4.79 -0.94 -6.87
N ALA A 34 4.21 -1.21 -5.71
CA ALA A 34 4.43 -0.47 -4.47
C ALA A 34 3.92 -1.28 -3.27
N GLN A 35 4.51 -1.08 -2.09
CA GLN A 35 4.08 -1.73 -0.86
C GLN A 35 4.32 -0.84 0.36
N SER A 36 3.53 -1.04 1.40
CA SER A 36 3.74 -0.43 2.71
C SER A 36 4.96 -1.07 3.39
N ALA A 37 5.64 -0.34 4.29
CA ALA A 37 6.82 -0.85 5.00
C ALA A 37 6.56 -2.14 5.82
N ASN A 38 5.32 -2.37 6.22
CA ASN A 38 4.90 -3.53 7.02
C ASN A 38 4.34 -4.68 6.18
N PHE A 39 4.44 -4.61 4.85
CA PHE A 39 3.93 -5.67 3.98
C PHE A 39 4.75 -6.96 4.16
N PRO A 40 4.09 -8.14 4.33
CA PRO A 40 4.79 -9.41 4.49
C PRO A 40 5.70 -9.73 3.29
N GLN A 41 6.79 -10.46 3.54
CA GLN A 41 7.68 -10.98 2.50
C GLN A 41 7.24 -12.36 1.99
#